data_AF-A0A7C2KI56-F1
#
_entry.id   AF-A0A7C2KI56-F1
#
_cell.length_a   1.000
_cell.length_b   1.000
_cell.length_c   1.000
_cell.angle_alpha   90.00
_cell.angle_beta   90.00
_cell.angle_gamma   90.00
#
_symmetry.space_group_name_H-M   'P 1'
#
loop_
_entity.id
_entity.type
_entity.pdbx_description
1 polymer ?
#
loop_
_entity_poly.entity_id
_entity_poly.type
_entity_poly.pdbx_seq_one_letter_code
_entity_poly.pdbx_strand_id
1 'polypeptide(L)'
;MNINQTPTKLRLLNLACGAKVSTVGDWINIDFSSPYKDVINMDILKGLHFPDNRFDAVYTAQFVEHLTIKEAESVLVEILRVLKPGGILRIVTPDMEELAQSYLQYLRKLKVGKDPFDEKRYDWIRIELFDQIVRDCSGGEMTTVLSQCDEQMKGYLSERIGYSFAS
;
A
#
# COMPACT_ATOMS: atom_id res chain seq x y z
N MET A 1 -38.68 11.17 18.54
CA MET A 1 -37.58 10.68 17.68
C MET A 1 -37.14 9.34 18.21
N ASN A 2 -37.19 8.30 17.38
CA ASN A 2 -36.99 6.91 17.79
C ASN A 2 -35.48 6.61 17.82
N ILE A 3 -34.90 6.45 19.02
CA ILE A 3 -33.45 6.23 19.26
C ILE A 3 -33.05 4.74 19.21
N ASN A 4 -33.86 3.89 18.57
CA ASN A 4 -33.63 2.44 18.47
C ASN A 4 -33.26 2.00 17.04
N GLN A 5 -32.35 2.71 16.37
CA GLN A 5 -31.68 2.14 15.20
C GLN A 5 -30.34 1.56 15.65
N THR A 6 -30.25 0.22 15.65
CA THR A 6 -28.98 -0.49 15.74
C THR A 6 -28.05 0.06 14.65
N PRO A 7 -26.79 0.42 14.95
CA PRO A 7 -25.88 0.92 13.92
C PRO A 7 -25.83 -0.06 12.76
N THR A 8 -26.14 0.40 11.55
CA THR A 8 -26.09 -0.46 10.36
C THR A 8 -24.64 -0.93 10.20
N LYS A 9 -24.42 -2.25 10.19
CA LYS A 9 -23.09 -2.83 9.99
C LYS A 9 -22.57 -2.38 8.62
N LEU A 10 -21.50 -1.57 8.60
CA LEU A 10 -20.87 -1.09 7.38
C LEU A 10 -20.20 -2.24 6.65
N ARG A 11 -20.37 -2.32 5.32
CA ARG A 11 -19.69 -3.27 4.43
C ARG A 11 -18.45 -2.62 3.84
N LEU A 12 -17.29 -3.25 4.05
CA LEU A 12 -16.00 -2.65 3.73
C LEU A 12 -15.24 -3.57 2.76
N LEU A 13 -14.52 -2.99 1.80
CA LEU A 13 -13.67 -3.73 0.86
C LEU A 13 -12.21 -3.32 1.03
N ASN A 14 -11.35 -4.29 1.32
CA ASN A 14 -9.91 -4.14 1.35
C ASN A 14 -9.34 -4.71 0.05
N LEU A 15 -8.99 -3.82 -0.88
CA LEU A 15 -8.61 -4.12 -2.25
C LEU A 15 -7.09 -4.15 -2.38
N ALA A 16 -6.57 -5.23 -2.97
CA ALA A 16 -5.13 -5.54 -3.01
C ALA A 16 -4.54 -5.58 -1.60
N CYS A 17 -5.12 -6.43 -0.74
CA CYS A 17 -4.84 -6.40 0.70
C CYS A 17 -3.43 -6.88 1.08
N GLY A 18 -2.74 -7.61 0.20
CA GLY A 18 -1.48 -8.29 0.49
C GLY A 18 -1.55 -9.07 1.80
N ALA A 19 -0.56 -8.88 2.65
CA ALA A 19 -0.52 -9.47 4.00
C ALA A 19 -1.35 -8.70 5.05
N LYS A 20 -1.93 -7.54 4.71
CA LYS A 20 -2.71 -6.70 5.63
C LYS A 20 -4.19 -7.06 5.55
N VAL A 21 -4.52 -8.25 6.05
CA VAL A 21 -5.90 -8.76 6.12
C VAL A 21 -6.59 -8.18 7.35
N SER A 22 -7.73 -7.50 7.15
CA SER A 22 -8.52 -6.99 8.28
C SER A 22 -9.51 -8.05 8.75
N THR A 23 -9.49 -8.32 10.06
CA THR A 23 -10.41 -9.24 10.75
C THR A 23 -11.39 -8.52 11.68
N VAL A 24 -11.26 -7.19 11.80
CA VAL A 24 -12.09 -6.35 12.67
C VAL A 24 -13.06 -5.54 11.81
N GLY A 25 -14.36 -5.83 11.91
CA GLY A 25 -15.41 -5.21 11.10
C GLY A 25 -15.95 -6.16 10.03
N ASP A 26 -16.67 -5.63 9.04
CA ASP A 26 -17.24 -6.40 7.91
C ASP A 26 -16.40 -6.22 6.64
N TRP A 27 -15.10 -6.49 6.75
CA TRP A 27 -14.17 -6.40 5.64
C TRP A 27 -14.23 -7.63 4.75
N ILE A 28 -14.40 -7.43 3.46
CA ILE A 28 -14.03 -8.38 2.43
C ILE A 28 -12.61 -8.04 1.98
N ASN A 29 -11.69 -9.00 2.06
CA ASN A 29 -10.31 -8.83 1.63
C ASN A 29 -10.13 -9.51 0.28
N ILE A 30 -9.58 -8.81 -0.71
CA ILE A 30 -9.27 -9.37 -2.04
C ILE A 30 -7.82 -9.08 -2.40
N ASP A 31 -7.20 -10.02 -3.10
CA ASP A 31 -5.86 -9.86 -3.69
C ASP A 31 -5.76 -10.74 -4.94
N PHE A 32 -4.80 -10.47 -5.83
CA PHE A 32 -4.56 -11.32 -7.00
C PHE A 32 -4.21 -12.75 -6.60
N SER A 33 -3.37 -12.89 -5.56
CA SER A 33 -2.99 -14.18 -5.01
C SER A 33 -2.62 -14.04 -3.54
N SER A 34 -3.27 -14.82 -2.69
CA SER A 34 -3.04 -14.80 -1.24
C SER A 34 -2.93 -16.20 -0.65
N PRO A 35 -2.00 -16.43 0.30
CA PRO A 35 -1.95 -17.66 1.08
C PRO A 35 -2.99 -17.69 2.21
N TYR A 36 -3.68 -16.57 2.49
CA TYR A 36 -4.63 -16.45 3.60
C TYR A 36 -6.04 -16.89 3.19
N LYS A 37 -6.66 -17.75 4.00
CA LYS A 37 -8.01 -18.30 3.72
C LYS A 37 -9.12 -17.26 3.66
N ASP A 38 -8.97 -16.17 4.40
CA ASP A 38 -9.97 -15.08 4.49
C ASP A 38 -9.78 -14.01 3.41
N VAL A 39 -8.97 -14.30 2.39
CA VAL A 39 -8.75 -13.45 1.21
C VAL A 39 -9.31 -14.13 -0.03
N ILE A 40 -10.11 -13.38 -0.78
CA ILE A 40 -10.65 -13.83 -2.05
C ILE A 40 -9.61 -13.55 -3.14
N ASN A 41 -9.11 -14.59 -3.79
CA ASN A 41 -8.24 -14.44 -4.97
C ASN A 41 -9.06 -13.85 -6.12
N MET A 42 -8.69 -12.66 -6.57
CA MET A 42 -9.39 -11.89 -7.59
C MET A 42 -8.41 -11.06 -8.40
N ASP A 43 -8.46 -11.22 -9.73
CA ASP A 43 -7.74 -10.37 -10.67
C ASP A 43 -8.51 -9.05 -10.85
N ILE A 44 -8.11 -8.03 -10.08
CA ILE A 44 -8.76 -6.72 -10.02
C ILE A 44 -8.78 -6.04 -11.40
N LEU A 45 -7.78 -6.30 -12.25
CA LEU A 45 -7.69 -5.72 -13.60
C LEU A 45 -8.77 -6.28 -14.54
N LYS A 46 -9.36 -7.42 -14.21
CA LYS A 46 -10.49 -8.01 -14.93
C LYS A 46 -11.86 -7.59 -14.37
N GLY A 47 -11.86 -6.70 -13.37
CA GLY A 47 -13.07 -6.16 -12.76
C GLY A 47 -13.37 -6.75 -11.38
N LEU A 48 -14.29 -6.10 -10.67
CA LEU A 48 -14.70 -6.49 -9.33
C LEU A 48 -16.00 -7.30 -9.43
N HIS A 49 -15.95 -8.61 -9.16
CA HIS A 49 -17.11 -9.51 -9.22
C HIS A 49 -18.09 -9.32 -8.04
N PHE A 50 -18.51 -8.07 -7.83
CA PHE A 50 -19.44 -7.64 -6.80
C PHE A 50 -20.58 -6.82 -7.41
N PRO A 51 -21.79 -6.89 -6.83
CA PRO A 51 -22.90 -6.02 -7.19
C PRO A 51 -22.56 -4.53 -7.05
N ASP A 52 -23.25 -3.70 -7.84
CA ASP A 52 -23.21 -2.25 -7.73
C ASP A 52 -23.69 -1.79 -6.34
N ASN A 53 -23.19 -0.63 -5.88
CA ASN A 53 -23.64 0.03 -4.64
C ASN A 53 -23.61 -0.91 -3.41
N ARG A 54 -22.60 -1.78 -3.31
CA ARG A 54 -22.49 -2.78 -2.25
C ARG A 54 -21.75 -2.27 -1.02
N PHE A 55 -20.68 -1.52 -1.21
CA PHE A 55 -19.74 -1.17 -0.16
C PHE A 55 -19.94 0.25 0.34
N ASP A 56 -19.82 0.43 1.66
CA ASP A 56 -19.82 1.73 2.32
C ASP A 56 -18.44 2.40 2.22
N ALA A 57 -17.37 1.60 2.19
CA ALA A 57 -16.03 2.09 1.90
C ALA A 57 -15.16 1.04 1.18
N VAL A 58 -14.24 1.53 0.36
CA VAL A 58 -13.16 0.76 -0.26
C VAL A 58 -11.83 1.36 0.22
N TYR A 59 -10.94 0.49 0.68
CA TYR A 59 -9.58 0.83 1.08
C TYR A 59 -8.60 0.08 0.18
N THR A 60 -7.55 0.76 -0.25
CA THR A 60 -6.40 0.14 -0.91
C THR A 60 -5.13 0.87 -0.51
N ALA A 61 -4.04 0.13 -0.36
CA ALA A 61 -2.75 0.67 0.00
C ALA A 61 -1.65 -0.03 -0.78
N GLN A 62 -0.65 0.74 -1.21
CA GLN A 62 0.52 0.25 -1.92
C GLN A 62 0.15 -0.60 -3.16
N PHE A 63 -0.66 -0.03 -4.05
CA PHE A 63 -1.26 -0.76 -5.17
C PHE A 63 -1.39 0.10 -6.42
N VAL A 64 -1.97 1.29 -6.29
CA VAL A 64 -2.28 2.15 -7.45
C VAL A 64 -1.03 2.59 -8.21
N GLU A 65 0.13 2.66 -7.54
CA GLU A 65 1.41 3.00 -8.15
C GLU A 65 1.95 1.91 -9.09
N HIS A 66 1.44 0.67 -8.98
CA HIS A 66 1.80 -0.43 -9.86
C HIS A 66 0.98 -0.43 -11.17
N LEU A 67 -0.03 0.43 -11.27
CA LEU A 67 -0.94 0.46 -12.40
C LEU A 67 -0.47 1.44 -13.46
N THR A 68 -0.63 1.07 -14.74
CA THR A 68 -0.66 2.08 -15.80
C THR A 68 -1.86 3.00 -15.62
N ILE A 69 -1.82 4.20 -16.22
CA ILE A 69 -2.92 5.16 -16.14
C ILE A 69 -4.27 4.56 -16.62
N LYS A 70 -4.23 3.73 -17.67
CA LYS A 70 -5.44 3.07 -18.20
C LYS A 70 -5.99 2.01 -17.26
N GLU A 71 -5.11 1.23 -16.62
CA GLU A 71 -5.51 0.25 -15.61
C GLU A 71 -6.08 0.94 -14.38
N ALA A 72 -5.43 2.01 -13.91
CA ALA A 72 -5.93 2.82 -12.80
C ALA A 72 -7.32 3.39 -13.08
N GLU A 73 -7.55 3.95 -14.28
CA GLU A 73 -8.87 4.44 -14.68
C GLU A 73 -9.93 3.33 -14.65
N SER A 74 -9.64 2.18 -15.25
CA SER A 74 -10.54 1.01 -15.26
C SER A 74 -10.89 0.54 -13.85
N VAL A 75 -9.87 0.41 -12.98
CA VAL A 75 -10.05 -0.01 -11.59
C VAL A 75 -10.86 1.01 -10.79
N LEU A 76 -10.60 2.31 -10.97
CA LEU A 76 -11.34 3.36 -10.27
C LEU A 76 -12.81 3.40 -10.69
N VAL A 77 -13.12 3.15 -11.96
CA VAL A 77 -14.50 3.01 -12.45
C VAL A 77 -15.20 1.83 -11.78
N GLU A 78 -14.54 0.68 -11.68
CA GLU A 78 -15.09 -0.50 -11.00
C GLU A 78 -15.28 -0.26 -9.49
N ILE A 79 -14.33 0.41 -8.84
CA ILE A 79 -14.44 0.82 -7.43
C ILE A 79 -15.66 1.73 -7.24
N LEU A 80 -15.83 2.74 -8.12
CA LEU A 80 -16.97 3.64 -8.08
C LEU A 80 -18.29 2.88 -8.26
N ARG A 81 -18.35 1.90 -9.15
CA ARG A 81 -19.54 1.07 -9.38
C ARG A 81 -19.94 0.28 -8.13
N VAL A 82 -18.98 -0.33 -7.45
CA VAL A 82 -19.26 -1.17 -6.26
C VAL A 82 -19.47 -0.34 -4.98
N LEU A 83 -19.05 0.92 -4.95
CA LEU A 83 -19.34 1.85 -3.87
C LEU A 83 -20.79 2.31 -3.90
N LYS A 84 -21.41 2.43 -2.72
CA LYS A 84 -22.71 3.11 -2.57
C LYS A 84 -22.58 4.59 -2.92
N PRO A 85 -23.68 5.29 -3.30
CA PRO A 85 -23.66 6.73 -3.42
C PRO A 85 -23.27 7.36 -2.07
N GLY A 86 -22.25 8.21 -2.07
CA GLY A 86 -21.67 8.79 -0.85
C GLY A 86 -20.72 7.89 -0.06
N GLY A 87 -20.39 6.69 -0.59
CA GLY A 87 -19.37 5.82 -0.02
C GLY A 87 -17.96 6.41 -0.13
N ILE A 88 -17.03 5.90 0.69
CA ILE A 88 -15.69 6.45 0.82
C ILE A 88 -14.67 5.56 0.10
N LEU A 89 -13.88 6.14 -0.80
CA LEU A 89 -12.65 5.55 -1.30
C LEU A 89 -11.47 6.14 -0.52
N ARG A 90 -10.65 5.28 0.10
CA ARG A 90 -9.37 5.65 0.69
C ARG A 90 -8.23 4.94 -0.02
N ILE A 91 -7.33 5.72 -0.61
CA ILE A 91 -6.12 5.23 -1.27
C ILE A 91 -4.92 5.66 -0.45
N VAL A 92 -3.97 4.75 -0.24
CA VAL A 92 -2.66 5.04 0.33
C VAL A 92 -1.60 4.62 -0.68
N THR A 93 -0.73 5.54 -1.07
CA THR A 93 0.31 5.30 -2.07
C THR A 93 1.57 6.08 -1.67
N PRO A 94 2.77 5.69 -2.13
CA PRO A 94 3.99 6.42 -1.84
C PRO A 94 3.91 7.90 -2.23
N ASP A 95 4.48 8.77 -1.40
CA ASP A 95 4.64 10.18 -1.72
C ASP A 95 5.86 10.36 -2.63
N MET A 96 5.59 10.50 -3.93
CA MET A 96 6.65 10.66 -4.94
C MET A 96 7.44 11.96 -4.75
N GLU A 97 6.83 13.00 -4.20
CA GLU A 97 7.54 14.26 -3.93
C GLU A 97 8.55 14.06 -2.81
N GLU A 98 8.14 13.44 -1.70
CA GLU A 98 9.04 13.12 -0.59
C GLU A 98 10.20 12.23 -1.05
N LEU A 99 9.92 11.17 -1.82
CA LEU A 99 10.94 10.26 -2.33
C LEU A 99 11.95 10.99 -3.22
N ALA A 100 11.48 11.85 -4.13
CA ALA A 100 12.35 12.63 -5.01
C ALA A 100 13.20 13.64 -4.23
N GLN A 101 12.61 14.30 -3.24
CA GLN A 101 13.33 15.24 -2.37
C GLN A 101 14.42 14.52 -1.58
N SER A 102 14.10 13.40 -0.95
CA SER A 102 15.04 12.56 -0.20
C SER A 102 16.17 12.04 -1.09
N TYR A 103 15.86 11.58 -2.31
CA TYR A 103 16.86 11.13 -3.29
C TYR A 103 17.86 12.25 -3.60
N LEU A 104 17.37 13.44 -3.95
CA LEU A 104 18.22 14.58 -4.27
C LEU A 104 19.02 15.07 -3.07
N GLN A 105 18.44 15.05 -1.88
CA GLN A 105 19.11 15.45 -0.64
C GLN A 105 20.33 14.58 -0.36
N TYR A 106 20.17 13.26 -0.32
CA TYR A 106 21.28 12.36 -0.02
C TYR A 106 22.32 12.32 -1.16
N LEU A 107 21.88 12.38 -2.43
CA LEU A 107 22.81 12.53 -3.55
C LEU A 107 23.71 13.77 -3.41
N ARG A 108 23.14 14.91 -3.01
CA ARG A 108 23.90 16.15 -2.81
C ARG A 108 24.88 16.02 -1.64
N LYS A 109 24.46 15.43 -0.52
CA LYS A 109 25.34 15.19 0.63
C LYS A 109 26.55 14.33 0.25
N LEU A 110 26.31 13.20 -0.43
CA LEU A 110 27.34 12.24 -0.83
C LEU A 110 28.34 12.80 -1.87
N LYS A 111 27.95 13.83 -2.63
CA LYS A 111 28.87 14.57 -3.50
C LYS A 111 29.87 15.45 -2.74
N VAL A 112 29.51 15.89 -1.52
CA VAL A 112 30.35 16.76 -0.69
C VAL A 112 31.22 15.93 0.25
N GLY A 113 30.67 14.87 0.83
CA GLY A 113 31.40 13.98 1.74
C GLY A 113 30.79 12.60 1.79
N LYS A 114 31.62 11.58 2.01
CA LYS A 114 31.18 10.19 2.13
C LYS A 114 30.95 9.84 3.59
N ASP A 115 29.71 9.90 4.02
CA ASP A 115 29.25 9.35 5.29
C ASP A 115 28.62 7.97 5.04
N PRO A 116 29.13 6.88 5.66
CA PRO A 116 28.61 5.54 5.41
C PRO A 116 27.13 5.35 5.75
N PHE A 117 26.58 6.16 6.65
CA PHE A 117 25.16 6.06 7.01
C PHE A 117 24.26 6.77 6.00
N ASP A 118 24.69 7.94 5.50
CA ASP A 118 24.02 8.60 4.38
C ASP A 118 24.12 7.77 3.08
N GLU A 119 25.17 6.98 2.87
CA GLU A 119 25.24 5.99 1.77
C GLU A 119 24.13 4.93 1.89
N LYS A 120 23.98 4.31 3.07
CA LYS A 120 22.92 3.32 3.33
C LYS A 120 21.51 3.91 3.17
N ARG A 121 21.30 5.15 3.63
CA ARG A 121 20.03 5.87 3.45
C ARG A 121 19.75 6.12 1.98
N TYR A 122 20.75 6.58 1.23
CA TYR A 122 20.61 6.81 -0.21
C TYR A 122 20.27 5.53 -0.97
N ASP A 123 20.91 4.42 -0.64
CA ASP A 123 20.60 3.11 -1.23
C ASP A 123 19.18 2.67 -0.90
N TRP A 124 18.72 2.86 0.35
CA TRP A 124 17.31 2.63 0.70
C TRP A 124 16.36 3.48 -0.13
N ILE A 125 16.60 4.79 -0.27
CA ILE A 125 15.71 5.67 -1.06
C ILE A 125 15.62 5.21 -2.52
N ARG A 126 16.73 4.76 -3.10
CA ARG A 126 16.73 4.23 -4.47
C ARG A 126 15.89 2.97 -4.57
N ILE A 127 16.05 2.03 -3.64
CA ILE A 127 15.23 0.83 -3.57
C ILE A 127 13.76 1.22 -3.41
N GLU A 128 13.45 2.11 -2.46
CA GLU A 128 12.09 2.55 -2.21
C GLU A 128 11.42 3.22 -3.41
N LEU A 129 12.18 3.96 -4.19
CA LEU A 129 11.69 4.57 -5.41
C LEU A 129 11.42 3.55 -6.53
N PHE A 130 12.34 2.61 -6.74
CA PHE A 130 12.29 1.74 -7.91
C PHE A 130 11.54 0.43 -7.67
N ASP A 131 11.62 -0.17 -6.48
CA ASP A 131 10.88 -1.40 -6.15
C ASP A 131 9.36 -1.21 -6.27
N GLN A 132 8.88 0.03 -6.12
CA GLN A 132 7.46 0.32 -6.27
C GLN A 132 7.00 0.30 -7.74
N ILE A 133 7.94 0.38 -8.69
CA ILE A 133 7.62 0.55 -10.12
C ILE A 133 8.04 -0.68 -10.94
N VAL A 134 9.16 -1.32 -10.60
CA VAL A 134 9.78 -2.36 -11.45
C VAL A 134 9.97 -3.72 -10.77
N ARG A 135 9.37 -3.95 -9.60
CA ARG A 135 9.49 -5.22 -8.87
C ARG A 135 8.91 -6.39 -9.67
N ASP A 136 9.66 -7.49 -9.70
CA ASP A 136 9.34 -8.73 -10.41
C ASP A 136 9.00 -9.92 -9.47
N CYS A 137 9.23 -9.76 -8.18
CA CYS A 137 9.00 -10.77 -7.16
C CYS A 137 8.38 -10.18 -5.87
N SER A 138 7.63 -10.97 -5.12
CA SER A 138 6.98 -10.50 -3.88
C SER A 138 8.01 -9.97 -2.88
N GLY A 139 7.76 -8.77 -2.34
CA GLY A 139 8.61 -8.13 -1.33
C GLY A 139 9.87 -7.42 -1.87
N GLY A 140 10.28 -7.67 -3.12
CA GLY A 140 11.39 -6.97 -3.80
C GLY A 140 12.73 -6.98 -3.05
N GLU A 141 13.62 -6.05 -3.44
CA GLU A 141 14.90 -5.81 -2.76
C GLU A 141 14.71 -5.24 -1.36
N MET A 142 13.61 -4.52 -1.11
CA MET A 142 13.25 -4.02 0.23
C MET A 142 13.31 -5.13 1.29
N THR A 143 12.74 -6.30 1.03
CA THR A 143 12.70 -7.41 2.01
C THR A 143 14.11 -7.89 2.36
N THR A 144 15.00 -7.97 1.36
CA THR A 144 16.41 -8.31 1.56
C THR A 144 17.10 -7.31 2.47
N VAL A 145 16.95 -6.01 2.21
CA VAL A 145 17.56 -4.96 3.05
C VAL A 145 17.01 -4.97 4.46
N LEU A 146 15.69 -5.10 4.63
CA LEU A 146 15.06 -5.17 5.95
C LEU A 146 15.60 -6.35 6.78
N SER A 147 15.89 -7.49 6.15
CA SER A 147 16.44 -8.67 6.84
C SER A 147 17.91 -8.55 7.27
N GLN A 148 18.66 -7.63 6.66
CA GLN A 148 20.11 -7.47 6.83
C GLN A 148 20.51 -6.15 7.49
N CYS A 149 19.55 -5.26 7.79
CA CYS A 149 19.83 -3.93 8.31
C CYS A 149 20.30 -3.94 9.78
N ASP A 150 21.25 -3.06 10.09
CA ASP A 150 21.72 -2.82 11.46
C ASP A 150 20.72 -1.98 12.28
N GLU A 151 20.92 -1.89 13.59
CA GLU A 151 20.02 -1.16 14.50
C GLU A 151 19.88 0.34 14.13
N GLN A 152 20.93 0.94 13.59
CA GLN A 152 20.90 2.34 13.18
C GLN A 152 19.94 2.53 11.98
N MET A 153 20.03 1.65 10.98
CA MET A 153 19.10 1.63 9.85
C MET A 153 17.69 1.23 10.28
N LYS A 154 17.50 0.27 11.20
CA LYS A 154 16.17 -0.07 11.72
C LYS A 154 15.48 1.14 12.36
N GLY A 155 16.21 1.94 13.13
CA GLY A 155 15.68 3.17 13.71
C GLY A 155 15.20 4.15 12.64
N TYR A 156 16.05 4.43 11.65
CA TYR A 156 15.70 5.28 10.51
C TYR A 156 14.48 4.77 9.73
N LEU A 157 14.45 3.47 9.42
CA LEU A 157 13.37 2.88 8.64
C LEU A 157 12.05 2.85 9.43
N SER A 158 12.10 2.61 10.74
CA SER A 158 10.90 2.64 11.58
C SER A 158 10.23 4.01 11.56
N GLU A 159 11.03 5.08 11.61
CA GLU A 159 10.53 6.46 11.50
C GLU A 159 9.99 6.77 10.10
N ARG A 160 10.68 6.30 9.06
CA ARG A 160 10.36 6.62 7.66
C ARG A 160 9.12 5.92 7.13
N ILE A 161 9.06 4.59 7.27
CA ILE A 161 7.98 3.78 6.69
C ILE A 161 6.92 3.38 7.71
N GLY A 162 7.07 3.81 8.97
CA GLY A 162 6.11 3.52 10.05
C GLY A 162 6.00 2.04 10.40
N TYR A 163 6.99 1.22 10.01
CA TYR A 163 7.01 -0.21 10.28
C TYR A 163 7.73 -0.49 11.60
N SER A 164 7.08 -1.22 12.50
CA SER A 164 7.77 -1.86 13.61
C SER A 164 8.44 -3.13 13.10
N PHE A 165 9.78 -3.14 13.08
CA PHE A 165 10.54 -4.37 12.89
C PHE A 165 10.19 -5.30 14.06
N ALA A 166 9.58 -6.45 13.77
CA ALA A 166 9.35 -7.45 14.80
C ALA A 166 10.70 -7.91 15.34
N SER A 167 10.88 -7.76 16.66
CA SER A 167 11.95 -8.38 17.45
C SER A 167 11.73 -9.88 17.58
#